data_AF-A0A9C6TRY3-F1
#
_entry.id   AF-A0A9C6TRY3-F1
#
_cell.length_a   1.000
_cell.length_b   1.000
_cell.length_c   1.000
_cell.angle_alpha   90.00
_cell.angle_beta   90.00
_cell.angle_gamma   90.00
#
_symmetry.space_group_name_H-M   'P 1'
#
loop_
_entity.id
_entity.type
_entity.pdbx_description
1 polymer ?
#
loop_
_entity_poly.entity_id
_entity_poly.type
_entity_poly.pdbx_seq_one_letter_code
_entity_poly.pdbx_strand_id
1 'polypeptide(L)'
;MTNRKDYKENIMFILFPAALLFILEEEKLHNMVTIGEYPLYIVPIDEDVLSFELDLAYKECQVDGDTSSLWHIAKAIHKLEFSFGVIPNLRAKGKASVRVADILNRMQAEEPVNSSDVIMLYSVFFPFFLQDN
;
A
#
# COMPACT_ATOMS: atom_id res chain seq x y z
N MET A 1 -0.38 37.29 -32.28
CA MET A 1 -0.93 37.01 -30.93
C MET A 1 -0.97 35.50 -30.77
N THR A 2 0.07 34.94 -30.15
CA THR A 2 0.34 33.51 -30.09
C THR A 2 -0.48 32.91 -28.95
N ASN A 3 -1.44 32.06 -29.31
CA ASN A 3 -2.33 31.37 -28.38
C ASN A 3 -1.55 30.23 -27.73
N ARG A 4 -1.04 30.46 -26.53
CA ARG A 4 -0.36 29.47 -25.69
C ARG A 4 -1.48 28.60 -25.11
N LYS A 5 -1.67 27.40 -25.67
CA LYS A 5 -2.52 26.39 -25.06
C LYS A 5 -1.80 25.96 -23.78
N ASP A 6 -2.35 26.35 -22.65
CA ASP A 6 -1.97 25.83 -21.34
C ASP A 6 -2.25 24.33 -21.35
N TYR A 7 -1.18 23.54 -21.53
CA TYR A 7 -1.21 22.10 -21.41
C TYR A 7 -1.52 21.82 -19.94
N LYS A 8 -2.75 21.36 -19.67
CA LYS A 8 -3.10 20.75 -18.39
C LYS A 8 -1.97 19.77 -18.04
N GLU A 9 -1.34 20.02 -16.89
CA GLU A 9 -0.33 19.16 -16.33
C GLU A 9 -0.96 17.79 -16.11
N ASN A 10 -0.78 16.89 -17.09
CA ASN A 10 -1.20 15.51 -17.00
C ASN A 10 -0.24 14.81 -16.03
N ILE A 11 -0.47 14.98 -14.74
CA ILE A 11 0.21 14.24 -13.69
C ILE A 11 -0.32 12.81 -13.74
N MET A 12 0.39 11.95 -14.46
CA MET A 12 0.11 10.52 -14.52
C MET A 12 0.86 9.86 -13.36
N PHE A 13 0.15 9.53 -12.29
CA PHE A 13 0.67 8.70 -11.21
C PHE A 13 0.81 7.27 -11.72
N ILE A 14 2.03 6.82 -11.99
CA ILE A 14 2.28 5.41 -12.31
C ILE A 14 2.80 4.69 -11.07
N LEU A 15 1.98 3.81 -10.53
CA LEU A 15 2.35 2.90 -9.44
C LEU A 15 3.27 1.82 -10.00
N PHE A 16 4.54 1.81 -9.58
CA PHE A 16 5.46 0.75 -9.99
C PHE A 16 6.23 0.14 -8.80
N PRO A 17 6.42 -1.20 -8.79
CA PRO A 17 7.36 -1.84 -7.89
C PRO A 17 8.81 -1.40 -8.19
N ALA A 18 9.65 -1.35 -7.15
CA ALA A 18 11.00 -0.76 -7.15
C ALA A 18 11.93 -1.21 -8.30
N ALA A 19 11.72 -2.39 -8.89
CA ALA A 19 12.52 -2.90 -10.00
C ALA A 19 12.41 -2.06 -11.29
N LEU A 20 11.29 -1.36 -11.52
CA LEU A 20 11.14 -0.54 -12.73
C LEU A 20 11.84 0.82 -12.63
N LEU A 21 12.21 1.26 -11.42
CA LEU A 21 12.93 2.52 -11.22
C LEU A 21 14.25 2.56 -12.01
N PHE A 22 14.96 1.42 -12.04
CA PHE A 22 16.22 1.28 -12.77
C PHE A 22 16.03 1.43 -14.29
N ILE A 23 14.92 0.93 -14.84
CA ILE A 23 14.62 1.00 -16.28
C ILE A 23 14.25 2.43 -16.70
N LEU A 24 13.57 3.19 -15.82
CA LEU A 24 13.22 4.60 -16.08
C LEU A 24 14.45 5.52 -16.06
N GLU A 25 15.51 5.12 -15.36
CA GLU A 25 16.79 5.82 -15.31
C GLU A 25 17.58 5.71 -16.60
N GLU A 26 17.55 4.53 -17.23
CA GLU A 26 18.16 4.34 -18.55
C GLU A 26 17.47 5.16 -19.65
N GLU A 27 16.16 5.36 -19.56
CA GLU A 27 15.35 6.07 -20.56
C GLU A 27 15.31 7.61 -20.39
N LYS A 28 16.04 8.18 -19.41
CA LYS A 28 16.09 9.64 -19.12
C LYS A 28 14.72 10.30 -18.88
N LEU A 29 13.69 9.52 -18.54
CA LEU A 29 12.33 9.99 -18.30
C LEU A 29 12.13 10.61 -16.89
N HIS A 30 13.17 10.60 -16.06
CA HIS A 30 13.16 11.14 -14.69
C HIS A 30 12.68 12.58 -14.57
N ASN A 31 12.92 13.42 -15.57
CA ASN A 31 12.58 14.84 -15.49
C ASN A 31 11.13 15.15 -15.88
N MET A 32 10.35 14.16 -16.32
CA MET A 32 8.95 14.31 -16.73
C MET A 32 7.97 13.52 -15.88
N VAL A 33 8.45 12.74 -14.91
CA VAL A 33 7.61 11.86 -14.08
C VAL A 33 7.96 12.06 -12.61
N THR A 34 6.98 12.51 -11.82
CA THR A 34 7.08 12.45 -10.36
C THR A 34 6.83 11.02 -9.92
N ILE A 35 7.90 10.31 -9.58
CA ILE A 35 7.82 8.94 -9.08
C ILE A 35 7.40 8.99 -7.62
N GLY A 36 6.20 8.49 -7.33
CA GLY A 36 5.72 8.22 -5.98
C GLY A 36 5.69 6.72 -5.74
N GLU A 37 6.34 6.25 -4.69
CA GLU A 37 6.11 4.89 -4.21
C GLU A 37 4.75 4.85 -3.52
N TYR A 38 3.77 4.23 -4.15
CA TYR A 38 2.52 3.89 -3.49
C TYR A 38 2.52 2.39 -3.23
N PRO A 39 2.85 1.95 -2.01
CA PRO A 39 2.82 0.54 -1.69
C PRO A 39 1.35 0.12 -1.49
N LEU A 40 0.75 -0.33 -2.60
CA LEU A 40 -0.62 -0.83 -2.68
C LEU A 40 -0.67 -2.19 -1.98
N TYR A 41 -0.94 -2.16 -0.68
CA TYR A 41 -1.02 -3.37 0.14
C TYR A 41 -2.44 -3.94 0.20
N ILE A 42 -3.45 -3.08 0.20
CA ILE A 42 -4.88 -3.42 0.25
C ILE A 42 -5.59 -2.56 -0.77
N VAL A 43 -6.56 -3.16 -1.47
CA VAL A 43 -7.49 -2.47 -2.36
C VAL A 43 -8.92 -2.72 -1.87
N PRO A 44 -9.72 -1.67 -1.62
CA PRO A 44 -11.15 -1.82 -1.38
C PRO A 44 -11.83 -2.22 -2.70
N ILE A 45 -12.45 -3.40 -2.70
CA ILE A 45 -13.23 -3.92 -3.84
C ILE A 45 -14.71 -3.53 -3.69
N ASP A 46 -15.17 -3.45 -2.44
CA ASP A 46 -16.51 -3.02 -2.06
C ASP A 46 -16.46 -2.29 -0.71
N GLU A 47 -17.59 -1.79 -0.22
CA GLU A 47 -17.70 -1.06 1.06
C GLU A 47 -17.21 -1.89 2.27
N ASP A 48 -17.40 -3.20 2.25
CA ASP A 48 -17.03 -4.14 3.30
C ASP A 48 -16.00 -5.20 2.87
N VAL A 49 -15.42 -5.06 1.67
CA VAL A 49 -14.49 -6.03 1.09
C VAL A 49 -13.15 -5.38 0.75
N LEU A 50 -12.10 -5.90 1.38
CA LEU A 50 -10.71 -5.55 1.10
C LEU A 50 -9.99 -6.75 0.48
N SER A 51 -9.22 -6.51 -0.59
CA SER A 51 -8.36 -7.51 -1.23
C SER A 51 -6.89 -7.14 -1.10
N PHE A 52 -6.02 -8.15 -0.97
CA PHE A 52 -4.57 -7.98 -1.02
C PHE A 52 -3.99 -8.19 -2.43
N GLU A 53 -4.78 -8.71 -3.39
CA GLU A 53 -4.37 -8.95 -4.79
C GLU A 53 -3.04 -9.72 -4.95
N LEU A 54 -2.84 -10.75 -4.11
CA LEU A 54 -1.64 -11.61 -4.15
C LEU A 54 -1.95 -12.97 -4.81
N ASP A 55 -2.10 -12.99 -6.13
CA ASP A 55 -2.51 -14.19 -6.90
C ASP A 55 -1.62 -15.42 -6.67
N LEU A 56 -0.32 -15.20 -6.46
CA LEU A 56 0.67 -16.27 -6.31
C LEU A 56 0.87 -16.71 -4.86
N ALA A 57 0.33 -15.98 -3.88
CA ALA A 57 0.61 -16.21 -2.45
C ALA A 57 0.24 -17.63 -1.99
N TYR A 58 -0.82 -18.21 -2.55
CA TYR A 58 -1.21 -19.58 -2.22
C TYR A 58 -0.16 -20.60 -2.69
N LYS A 59 0.28 -20.48 -3.95
CA LYS A 59 1.29 -21.37 -4.53
C LYS A 59 2.62 -21.19 -3.80
N GLU A 60 3.05 -19.95 -3.61
CA GLU A 60 4.31 -19.62 -2.93
C GLU A 60 4.33 -20.18 -1.50
N CYS A 61 3.26 -19.96 -0.73
CA CYS A 61 3.20 -20.38 0.66
C CYS A 61 3.03 -21.90 0.83
N GLN A 62 2.26 -22.56 -0.02
CA GLN A 62 1.94 -23.99 0.15
C GLN A 62 2.87 -24.93 -0.63
N VAL A 63 3.35 -24.52 -1.80
CA VAL A 63 4.16 -25.35 -2.70
C VAL A 63 5.64 -24.99 -2.56
N ASP A 64 5.97 -23.71 -2.69
CA ASP A 64 7.36 -23.25 -2.74
C ASP A 64 7.93 -23.01 -1.33
N GLY A 65 7.07 -22.94 -0.31
CA GLY A 65 7.44 -22.69 1.08
C GLY A 65 7.91 -21.25 1.34
N ASP A 66 7.72 -20.36 0.37
CA ASP A 66 8.04 -18.95 0.51
C ASP A 66 6.96 -18.24 1.35
N THR A 67 7.40 -17.53 2.38
CA THR A 67 6.51 -16.83 3.33
C THR A 67 6.58 -15.31 3.18
N SER A 68 7.23 -14.81 2.14
CA SER A 68 7.34 -13.38 1.83
C SER A 68 5.95 -12.73 1.67
N SER A 69 5.01 -13.42 1.02
CA SER A 69 3.61 -12.98 0.90
C SER A 69 2.91 -12.77 2.24
N LEU A 70 3.23 -13.57 3.26
CA LEU A 70 2.67 -13.42 4.62
C LEU A 70 3.13 -12.12 5.30
N TRP A 71 4.36 -11.69 5.02
CA TRP A 71 4.87 -10.41 5.52
C TRP A 71 4.11 -9.24 4.91
N HIS A 72 3.84 -9.28 3.60
CA HIS A 72 3.05 -8.25 2.91
C HIS A 72 1.64 -8.14 3.50
N ILE A 73 0.99 -9.28 3.77
CA ILE A 73 -0.32 -9.32 4.43
C ILE A 73 -0.26 -8.72 5.84
N ALA A 74 0.76 -9.07 6.64
CA ALA A 74 0.92 -8.50 7.97
C ALA A 74 1.14 -6.97 7.93
N LYS A 75 1.98 -6.47 7.02
CA LYS A 75 2.24 -5.02 6.88
C LYS A 75 0.98 -4.27 6.42
N ALA A 76 0.18 -4.90 5.57
CA ALA A 76 -1.09 -4.38 5.11
C ALA A 76 -2.10 -4.22 6.26
N ILE A 77 -2.26 -5.25 7.10
CA ILE A 77 -3.10 -5.19 8.30
C ILE A 77 -2.58 -4.13 9.27
N HIS A 78 -1.26 -4.06 9.48
CA HIS A 78 -0.66 -3.04 10.35
C HIS A 78 -0.96 -1.61 9.88
N LYS A 79 -0.94 -1.37 8.56
CA LYS A 79 -1.37 -0.07 7.99
C LYS A 79 -2.86 0.19 8.16
N LEU A 80 -3.69 -0.85 8.08
CA LEU A 80 -5.11 -0.73 8.35
C LEU A 80 -5.34 -0.30 9.81
N GLU A 81 -4.63 -0.93 10.76
CA GLU A 81 -4.67 -0.54 12.17
C GLU A 81 -4.19 0.89 12.38
N PHE A 82 -3.16 1.30 11.64
CA PHE A 82 -2.66 2.67 11.68
C PHE A 82 -3.67 3.71 11.19
N SER A 83 -4.55 3.32 10.26
CA SER A 83 -5.56 4.20 9.66
C SER A 83 -6.85 4.26 10.51
N PHE A 84 -7.27 3.13 11.07
CA PHE A 84 -8.57 2.96 11.71
C PHE A 84 -8.52 2.66 13.22
N GLY A 85 -7.32 2.44 13.77
CA GLY A 85 -7.10 2.00 15.15
C GLY A 85 -6.77 0.51 15.25
N VAL A 86 -6.14 0.13 16.37
CA VAL A 86 -5.69 -1.25 16.65
C VAL A 86 -6.87 -2.21 16.68
N ILE A 87 -6.72 -3.38 16.03
CA ILE A 87 -7.74 -4.43 16.04
C ILE A 87 -7.71 -5.11 17.43
N PRO A 88 -8.81 -5.03 18.21
CA PRO A 88 -8.79 -5.50 19.60
C PRO A 88 -8.75 -7.02 19.73
N ASN A 89 -9.27 -7.75 18.73
CA ASN A 89 -9.42 -9.21 18.78
C ASN A 89 -8.93 -9.85 17.49
N LEU A 90 -7.64 -10.18 17.43
CA LEU A 90 -7.05 -10.93 16.32
C LEU A 90 -7.26 -12.45 16.54
N ARG A 91 -7.95 -13.10 15.61
CA ARG A 91 -8.14 -14.55 15.61
C ARG A 91 -7.52 -15.15 14.35
N ALA A 92 -6.65 -16.13 14.53
CA ALA A 92 -5.96 -16.82 13.44
C ALA A 92 -6.27 -18.33 13.46
N LYS A 93 -6.43 -18.94 12.29
CA LYS A 93 -6.64 -20.38 12.14
C LYS A 93 -5.76 -20.95 11.04
N GLY A 94 -4.87 -21.86 11.42
CA GLY A 94 -3.92 -22.50 10.50
C GLY A 94 -2.51 -21.91 10.59
N LYS A 95 -1.54 -22.64 10.04
CA LYS A 95 -0.10 -22.32 10.19
C LYS A 95 0.27 -20.96 9.58
N ALA A 96 -0.25 -20.66 8.38
CA ALA A 96 0.02 -19.40 7.70
C ALA A 96 -0.57 -18.20 8.47
N SER A 97 -1.82 -18.29 8.92
CA SER A 97 -2.47 -17.21 9.68
C SER A 97 -1.82 -16.96 11.04
N VAL A 98 -1.38 -18.01 11.74
CA VAL A 98 -0.61 -17.87 12.99
C VAL A 98 0.69 -17.11 12.73
N ARG A 99 1.38 -17.44 11.63
CA ARG A 99 2.63 -16.76 11.26
C ARG A 99 2.40 -15.29 10.90
N VAL A 100 1.29 -14.95 10.22
CA VAL A 100 0.89 -13.56 9.97
C VAL A 100 0.65 -12.83 11.29
N ALA A 101 -0.05 -13.45 12.25
CA ALA A 101 -0.28 -12.87 13.57
C ALA A 101 1.04 -12.63 14.33
N ASP A 102 1.97 -13.57 14.29
CA ASP A 102 3.29 -13.41 14.91
C ASP A 102 4.09 -12.25 14.28
N ILE A 103 4.06 -12.12 12.95
CA ILE A 103 4.71 -11.01 12.23
C ILE A 103 4.05 -9.69 12.62
N LEU A 104 2.71 -9.63 12.65
CA LEU A 104 1.96 -8.43 13.00
C LEU A 104 2.28 -7.97 14.43
N ASN A 105 2.31 -8.89 15.41
CA ASN A 105 2.67 -8.59 16.80
C ASN A 105 4.09 -8.02 16.90
N ARG A 106 5.03 -8.54 16.11
CA ARG A 106 6.40 -8.00 16.05
C ARG A 106 6.42 -6.60 15.44
N MET A 107 5.69 -6.38 14.36
CA MET A 107 5.58 -5.04 13.75
C MET A 107 4.99 -4.03 14.72
N GLN A 108 3.94 -4.39 15.47
CA GLN A 108 3.36 -3.51 16.49
C GLN A 108 4.31 -3.24 17.66
N ALA A 109 5.20 -4.18 18.00
CA ALA A 109 6.22 -3.97 19.03
C ALA A 109 7.34 -3.02 18.58
N GLU A 110 7.67 -3.04 17.28
CA GLU A 110 8.67 -2.16 16.67
C GLU A 110 8.10 -0.76 16.34
N GLU A 111 6.91 -0.72 15.76
CA GLU A 111 6.16 0.47 15.34
C GLU A 111 4.76 0.43 15.99
N PRO A 112 4.59 0.93 17.22
CA PRO A 112 3.28 0.95 17.85
C PRO A 112 2.34 1.90 17.11
N VAL A 113 1.11 1.46 16.91
CA VAL A 113 0.05 2.25 16.28
C VAL A 113 -0.32 3.41 17.21
N ASN A 114 0.07 4.63 16.83
CA ASN A 114 -0.22 5.85 17.58
C ASN A 114 -1.33 6.66 16.89
N SER A 115 -2.17 7.32 17.69
CA SER A 115 -3.31 8.11 17.17
C SER A 115 -2.90 9.35 16.36
N SER A 116 -1.64 9.77 16.41
CA SER A 116 -1.12 10.93 15.68
C SER A 116 -1.11 10.73 14.17
N ASP A 117 -1.01 9.49 13.71
CA ASP A 117 -0.81 9.21 12.29
C ASP A 117 -2.12 9.12 11.49
N VAL A 118 -3.20 8.83 12.21
CA VAL A 118 -4.59 8.94 11.74
C VAL A 118 -4.84 10.35 11.18
N ILE A 119 -4.36 11.39 11.85
CA ILE A 119 -4.51 12.81 11.45
C ILE A 119 -3.75 13.10 10.15
N MET A 120 -2.58 12.48 9.94
CA MET A 120 -1.76 12.66 8.74
C MET A 120 -2.39 12.02 7.49
N LEU A 121 -3.08 10.89 7.63
CA LEU A 121 -3.81 10.28 6.52
C LEU A 121 -5.01 11.12 6.10
N TYR A 122 -5.80 11.65 7.05
CA TYR A 122 -6.87 12.57 6.72
C TYR A 122 -6.34 13.85 6.05
N SER A 123 -5.23 14.43 6.53
CA SER A 123 -4.69 15.65 5.90
C SER A 123 -4.14 15.42 4.48
N VAL A 124 -3.70 14.20 4.14
CA VAL A 124 -3.18 13.86 2.81
C VAL A 124 -4.27 13.36 1.86
N PHE A 125 -5.23 12.56 2.33
CA PHE A 125 -6.31 12.00 1.49
C PHE A 125 -7.52 12.92 1.33
N PHE A 126 -7.85 13.74 2.33
CA PHE A 126 -9.02 14.64 2.27
C PHE A 126 -8.92 15.70 1.16
N PRO A 127 -7.75 16.31 0.87
CA PRO A 127 -7.60 17.19 -0.29
C PRO A 127 -7.84 16.48 -1.63
N PHE A 128 -7.49 15.19 -1.73
CA PHE A 128 -7.65 14.42 -2.97
C PHE A 128 -9.12 14.11 -3.29
N PHE A 129 -9.96 13.94 -2.26
CA PHE A 129 -11.40 13.67 -2.42
C PHE A 129 -12.27 14.92 -2.64
N LEU A 130 -11.74 16.14 -2.42
CA LEU A 130 -12.49 17.39 -2.55
C LEU A 130 -12.17 18.21 -3.79
N GLN A 131 -11.33 17.69 -4.71
CA GLN A 131 -10.99 18.40 -5.93
C GLN A 131 -12.03 18.23 -7.06
N ASP A 132 -13.04 17.36 -6.87
CA ASP A 132 -14.15 17.20 -7.80
C ASP A 132 -15.41 17.93 -7.30
N ASN A 133 -15.46 19.25 -7.52
CA ASN A 133 -16.70 20.03 -7.59
C ASN A 133 -16.56 21.20 -8.57
#